data_AF-A0A3D1YNP2-F1
#
_entry.id   AF-A0A3D1YNP2-F1
#
_cell.length_a   1.000
_cell.length_b   1.000
_cell.length_c   1.000
_cell.angle_alpha   90.00
_cell.angle_beta   90.00
_cell.angle_gamma   90.00
#
_symmetry.space_group_name_H-M   'P 1'
#
loop_
_entity.id
_entity.type
_entity.pdbx_description
1 polymer ?
#
loop_
_entity_poly.entity_id
_entity_poly.type
_entity_poly.pdbx_seq_one_letter_code
_entity_poly.pdbx_strand_id
1 'polypeptide(L)'
;MNTPNKSQKLNFKSTEFLQSASALNNAPADFGCEVAFAGRSNAGKSSAINALTGNSKLARTSRTPGRTQLINFFTVADQIRLVDLPGYGFAKVPLKVKEEWNKQLERYLQYRRSLKGLILLMDIRHPLKDYDRQMIEWAAISEMPVHILLTKCDKLKRGPAKTALLGVKKELKAHERWISVQLFSSHNHEGMDELQRTLNWWLTLPEDDVAPIEDDLAE
;
A
#
# COMPACT_ATOMS: atom_id res chain seq x y z
N MET A 1 31.77 0.20 18.58
CA MET A 1 31.71 0.98 17.33
C MET A 1 31.43 0.04 16.19
N ASN A 2 30.21 0.09 15.65
CA ASN A 2 29.90 -0.28 14.27
C ASN A 2 28.54 0.34 13.98
N THR A 3 28.59 1.52 13.39
CA THR A 3 27.42 2.26 12.92
C THR A 3 26.67 1.39 11.91
N PRO A 4 25.37 1.11 12.08
CA PRO A 4 24.63 0.36 11.08
C PRO A 4 24.66 1.12 9.75
N ASN A 5 24.92 0.33 8.71
CA ASN A 5 25.28 0.69 7.36
C ASN A 5 24.28 1.69 6.74
N LYS A 6 24.77 2.63 5.91
CA LYS A 6 23.93 3.54 5.11
C LYS A 6 22.81 2.74 4.44
N SER A 7 21.56 3.06 4.76
CA SER A 7 20.36 2.44 4.18
C SER A 7 20.54 2.18 2.69
N GLN A 8 20.49 0.91 2.27
CA GLN A 8 20.45 0.55 0.86
C GLN A 8 19.18 1.17 0.25
N LYS A 9 19.32 2.33 -0.40
CA LYS A 9 18.20 2.98 -1.05
C LYS A 9 17.83 2.18 -2.31
N LEU A 10 16.64 1.60 -2.32
CA LEU A 10 16.08 0.91 -3.48
C LEU A 10 15.92 1.84 -4.67
N ASN A 11 16.29 1.35 -5.85
CA ASN A 11 16.07 2.05 -7.10
C ASN A 11 14.70 1.66 -7.68
N PHE A 12 13.63 2.34 -7.28
CA PHE A 12 12.30 2.06 -7.84
C PHE A 12 12.20 2.29 -9.36
N LYS A 13 13.16 2.97 -10.00
CA LYS A 13 13.15 3.15 -11.47
C LYS A 13 13.53 1.89 -12.25
N SER A 14 14.20 0.91 -11.63
CA SER A 14 14.46 -0.40 -12.25
C SER A 14 13.29 -1.38 -12.09
N THR A 15 12.12 -0.90 -11.69
CA THR A 15 10.97 -1.78 -11.48
C THR A 15 10.45 -2.33 -12.81
N GLU A 16 10.29 -3.65 -12.87
CA GLU A 16 9.82 -4.39 -14.04
C GLU A 16 8.55 -5.19 -13.72
N PHE A 17 7.72 -5.43 -14.73
CA PHE A 17 6.56 -6.31 -14.59
C PHE A 17 7.04 -7.76 -14.48
N LEU A 18 6.60 -8.45 -13.42
CA LEU A 18 6.94 -9.85 -13.18
C LEU A 18 5.83 -10.76 -13.72
N GLN A 19 4.62 -10.67 -13.16
CA GLN A 19 3.48 -11.45 -13.60
C GLN A 19 2.15 -10.87 -13.15
N SER A 20 1.06 -11.34 -13.76
CA SER A 20 -0.30 -11.10 -13.30
C SER A 20 -0.92 -12.41 -12.81
N ALA A 21 -1.53 -12.38 -11.62
CA ALA A 21 -2.22 -13.53 -11.06
C ALA A 21 -3.73 -13.28 -11.04
N SER A 22 -4.52 -14.27 -11.46
CA SER A 22 -5.99 -14.25 -11.39
C SER A 22 -6.53 -14.51 -9.99
N ALA A 23 -5.72 -15.11 -9.13
CA ALA A 23 -5.99 -15.41 -7.74
C ALA A 23 -4.68 -15.40 -6.96
N LEU A 24 -4.76 -15.19 -5.65
CA LEU A 24 -3.57 -15.15 -4.77
C LEU A 24 -2.81 -16.49 -4.72
N ASN A 25 -3.49 -17.61 -4.99
CA ASN A 25 -2.83 -18.91 -5.10
C ASN A 25 -1.93 -19.02 -6.35
N ASN A 26 -2.12 -18.16 -7.33
CA ASN A 26 -1.28 -18.06 -8.54
C ASN A 26 -0.21 -16.96 -8.40
N ALA A 27 -0.01 -16.42 -7.19
CA ALA A 27 1.03 -15.44 -6.90
C ALA A 27 2.44 -16.06 -7.02
N PRO A 28 3.50 -15.23 -7.14
CA PRO A 28 4.87 -15.72 -7.05
C PRO A 28 5.11 -16.45 -5.72
N ALA A 29 6.19 -17.21 -5.64
CA ALA A 29 6.62 -17.86 -4.39
C ALA A 29 6.58 -16.88 -3.20
N ASP A 30 6.12 -17.36 -2.05
CA ASP A 30 6.01 -16.57 -0.82
C ASP A 30 7.38 -16.42 -0.13
N PHE A 31 8.27 -15.69 -0.78
CA PHE A 31 9.66 -15.53 -0.35
C PHE A 31 10.16 -14.11 -0.66
N GLY A 32 11.06 -13.59 0.17
CA GLY A 32 11.55 -12.21 0.10
C GLY A 32 10.59 -11.18 0.70
N CYS A 33 10.64 -9.95 0.19
CA CYS A 33 9.86 -8.81 0.71
C CYS A 33 8.95 -8.24 -0.37
N GLU A 34 7.68 -8.01 -0.05
CA GLU A 34 6.73 -7.34 -0.93
C GLU A 34 5.86 -6.34 -0.19
N VAL A 35 5.50 -5.25 -0.88
CA VAL A 35 4.54 -4.26 -0.38
C VAL A 35 3.35 -4.20 -1.32
N ALA A 36 2.16 -4.31 -0.75
CA ALA A 36 0.92 -4.25 -1.52
C ALA A 36 0.38 -2.83 -1.62
N PHE A 37 -0.17 -2.49 -2.78
CA PHE A 37 -0.89 -1.26 -3.05
C PHE A 37 -2.36 -1.63 -3.22
N ALA A 38 -3.22 -1.06 -2.36
CA ALA A 38 -4.66 -1.24 -2.42
C ALA A 38 -5.36 0.11 -2.44
N GLY A 39 -6.58 0.14 -2.97
CA GLY A 39 -7.39 1.36 -2.99
C GLY A 39 -8.62 1.18 -3.84
N ARG A 40 -9.59 2.08 -3.67
CA ARG A 40 -10.80 2.10 -4.50
C ARG A 40 -10.43 2.27 -5.98
N SER A 41 -11.31 1.79 -6.87
CA SER A 41 -11.20 2.14 -8.30
C SER A 41 -11.08 3.66 -8.48
N ASN A 42 -10.13 4.10 -9.30
CA ASN A 42 -9.77 5.50 -9.52
C ASN A 42 -9.23 6.28 -8.30
N ALA A 43 -8.83 5.60 -7.21
CA ALA A 43 -8.14 6.23 -6.08
C ALA A 43 -6.72 6.71 -6.44
N GLY A 44 -6.18 6.38 -7.62
CA GLY A 44 -4.86 6.84 -8.07
C GLY A 44 -3.73 5.83 -7.87
N LYS A 45 -4.04 4.56 -7.59
CA LYS A 45 -3.06 3.47 -7.38
C LYS A 45 -2.05 3.31 -8.52
N SER A 46 -2.53 3.12 -9.76
CA SER A 46 -1.64 3.00 -10.91
C SER A 46 -0.84 4.28 -11.15
N SER A 47 -1.43 5.46 -10.90
CA SER A 47 -0.71 6.75 -10.97
C SER A 47 0.41 6.85 -9.94
N ALA A 48 0.19 6.35 -8.72
CA ALA A 48 1.20 6.31 -7.67
C ALA A 48 2.36 5.38 -8.02
N ILE A 49 2.06 4.16 -8.49
CA ILE A 49 3.08 3.19 -8.93
C ILE A 49 3.89 3.75 -10.10
N ASN A 50 3.23 4.33 -11.10
CA ASN A 50 3.92 4.91 -12.26
C ASN A 50 4.77 6.13 -11.87
N ALA A 51 4.30 6.97 -10.95
CA ALA A 51 5.06 8.11 -10.45
C ALA A 51 6.28 7.68 -9.60
N LEU A 52 6.11 6.64 -8.77
CA LEU A 52 7.18 6.05 -7.95
C LEU A 52 8.30 5.45 -8.83
N THR A 53 7.91 4.73 -9.88
CA THR A 53 8.83 4.01 -10.77
C THR A 53 9.35 4.87 -11.92
N GLY A 54 8.80 6.05 -12.13
CA GLY A 54 9.12 6.88 -13.30
C GLY A 54 8.72 6.25 -14.63
N ASN A 55 7.86 5.22 -14.63
CA ASN A 55 7.40 4.52 -15.82
C ASN A 55 5.88 4.68 -15.98
N SER A 56 5.46 5.52 -16.94
CA SER A 56 4.04 5.85 -17.17
C SER A 56 3.20 4.69 -17.70
N LYS A 57 3.82 3.58 -18.13
CA LYS A 57 3.16 2.43 -18.77
C LYS A 57 3.20 1.16 -17.95
N LEU A 58 3.87 1.16 -16.79
CA LEU A 58 4.10 -0.02 -15.96
C LEU A 58 2.78 -0.54 -15.36
N ALA A 59 2.15 0.26 -14.51
CA ALA A 59 0.83 -0.03 -13.97
C ALA A 59 -0.24 0.54 -14.90
N ARG A 60 -0.98 -0.35 -15.59
CA ARG A 60 -2.05 0.04 -16.50
C ARG A 60 -3.31 0.40 -15.72
N THR A 61 -3.87 1.58 -15.99
CA THR A 61 -5.21 1.93 -15.54
C THR A 61 -6.23 1.17 -16.38
N SER A 62 -6.85 0.14 -15.81
CA SER A 62 -8.00 -0.51 -16.46
C SER A 62 -9.18 0.47 -16.45
N ARG A 63 -9.50 1.04 -17.62
CA ARG A 63 -10.63 1.98 -17.79
C ARG A 63 -11.97 1.27 -18.01
N THR A 64 -11.97 -0.05 -18.18
CA THR A 64 -13.16 -0.84 -18.53
C THR A 64 -13.67 -1.61 -17.30
N PRO A 65 -14.83 -1.23 -16.72
CA PRO A 65 -15.46 -1.98 -15.64
C PRO A 65 -15.86 -3.39 -16.11
N GLY A 66 -15.60 -4.42 -15.29
CA GLY A 66 -16.07 -5.79 -15.56
C GLY A 66 -15.03 -6.75 -16.17
N ARG A 67 -13.79 -6.33 -16.38
CA ARG A 67 -12.69 -7.26 -16.74
C ARG A 67 -12.19 -8.01 -15.50
N THR A 68 -11.71 -9.24 -15.67
CA THR A 68 -11.01 -10.02 -14.65
C THR A 68 -9.99 -9.14 -13.94
N GLN A 69 -10.17 -9.01 -12.62
CA GLN A 69 -9.31 -8.23 -11.77
C GLN A 69 -8.06 -9.07 -11.47
N LEU A 70 -6.95 -8.75 -12.14
CA LEU A 70 -5.67 -9.41 -11.90
C LEU A 70 -4.88 -8.65 -10.84
N ILE A 71 -4.14 -9.40 -10.05
CA ILE A 71 -3.09 -8.90 -9.16
C ILE A 71 -1.84 -8.78 -9.99
N ASN A 72 -1.21 -7.60 -10.02
CA ASN A 72 0.02 -7.42 -10.76
C ASN A 72 1.21 -7.40 -9.80
N PHE A 73 2.21 -8.21 -10.09
CA PHE A 73 3.47 -8.25 -9.35
C PHE A 73 4.53 -7.56 -10.18
N PHE A 74 5.29 -6.69 -9.52
CA PHE A 74 6.43 -5.99 -10.12
C PHE A 74 7.67 -6.29 -9.30
N THR A 75 8.79 -6.58 -9.95
CA THR A 75 10.08 -6.79 -9.29
C THR A 75 10.85 -5.47 -9.27
N VAL A 76 11.36 -5.07 -8.11
CA VAL A 76 12.17 -3.84 -7.94
C VAL A 76 13.66 -4.18 -7.93
N ALA A 77 13.99 -5.27 -7.26
CA ALA A 77 15.30 -5.86 -7.10
C ALA A 77 15.12 -7.37 -6.80
N ASP A 78 16.21 -8.11 -6.64
CA ASP A 78 16.11 -9.52 -6.27
C ASP A 78 15.27 -9.69 -5.01
N GLN A 79 14.27 -10.59 -5.07
CA GLN A 79 13.34 -10.90 -3.99
C GLN A 79 12.52 -9.74 -3.42
N ILE A 80 12.55 -8.55 -4.04
CA ILE A 80 11.81 -7.36 -3.60
C ILE A 80 10.72 -7.01 -4.62
N ARG A 81 9.46 -6.96 -4.17
CA ARG A 81 8.30 -6.77 -5.05
C ARG A 81 7.38 -5.64 -4.63
N LEU A 82 6.75 -5.00 -5.62
CA LEU A 82 5.54 -4.21 -5.44
C LEU A 82 4.36 -5.03 -5.96
N VAL A 83 3.26 -5.04 -5.21
CA VAL A 83 2.04 -5.78 -5.57
C VAL A 83 0.91 -4.79 -5.79
N ASP A 84 0.36 -4.75 -6.99
CA ASP A 84 -0.81 -3.96 -7.33
C ASP A 84 -2.06 -4.81 -7.17
N LEU A 85 -2.72 -4.66 -6.03
CA LEU A 85 -4.00 -5.31 -5.78
C LEU A 85 -5.07 -4.65 -6.63
N PRO A 86 -6.03 -5.39 -7.15
CA PRO A 86 -7.10 -4.81 -7.93
C PRO A 86 -7.98 -3.89 -7.07
N GLY A 87 -8.52 -2.87 -7.72
CA GLY A 87 -9.28 -1.84 -7.03
C GLY A 87 -10.64 -2.34 -6.54
N TYR A 88 -10.94 -2.12 -5.26
CA TYR A 88 -12.24 -2.47 -4.68
C TYR A 88 -13.30 -1.38 -4.90
N GLY A 89 -14.56 -1.71 -4.59
CA GLY A 89 -15.68 -0.76 -4.66
C GLY A 89 -16.33 -0.60 -6.04
N PHE A 90 -16.15 -1.55 -6.96
CA PHE A 90 -16.93 -1.58 -8.20
C PHE A 90 -18.39 -1.98 -7.91
N ALA A 91 -19.34 -1.15 -8.35
CA ALA A 91 -20.78 -1.39 -8.19
C ALA A 91 -21.34 -2.51 -9.08
N LYS A 92 -20.56 -3.01 -10.06
CA LYS A 92 -21.00 -3.95 -11.11
C LYS A 92 -20.27 -5.29 -11.06
N VAL A 93 -19.95 -5.80 -9.88
CA VAL A 93 -19.37 -7.14 -9.70
C VAL A 93 -20.38 -8.00 -8.94
N PRO A 94 -20.67 -9.24 -9.38
CA PRO A 94 -21.56 -10.14 -8.63
C PRO A 94 -21.10 -10.31 -7.18
N LEU A 95 -22.06 -10.36 -6.25
CA LEU A 95 -21.76 -10.45 -4.81
C LEU A 95 -20.82 -11.61 -4.47
N LYS A 96 -21.05 -12.80 -5.06
CA LYS A 96 -20.21 -13.99 -4.86
C LYS A 96 -18.74 -13.76 -5.25
N VAL A 97 -18.48 -13.05 -6.35
CA VAL A 97 -17.12 -12.75 -6.80
C VAL A 97 -16.44 -11.77 -5.84
N LYS A 98 -17.21 -10.80 -5.33
CA LYS A 98 -16.73 -9.84 -4.33
C LYS A 98 -16.39 -10.52 -3.00
N GLU A 99 -17.23 -11.45 -2.54
CA GLU A 99 -17.01 -12.21 -1.31
C GLU A 99 -15.80 -13.14 -1.41
N GLU A 100 -15.66 -13.86 -2.53
CA GLU A 100 -14.48 -14.70 -2.77
C GLU A 100 -13.21 -13.87 -2.80
N TRP A 101 -13.24 -12.73 -3.50
CA TRP A 101 -12.13 -11.79 -3.53
C TRP A 101 -11.76 -11.29 -2.13
N ASN A 102 -12.75 -10.99 -1.28
CA ASN A 102 -12.51 -10.56 0.10
C ASN A 102 -11.84 -11.63 0.95
N LYS A 103 -12.32 -12.88 0.87
CA LYS A 103 -11.71 -13.99 1.58
C LYS A 103 -10.26 -14.20 1.16
N GLN A 104 -9.98 -14.10 -0.13
CA GLN A 104 -8.60 -14.20 -0.62
C GLN A 104 -7.75 -13.04 -0.11
N LEU A 105 -8.25 -11.81 -0.20
CA LEU A 105 -7.52 -10.63 0.23
C LEU A 105 -7.22 -10.64 1.73
N GLU A 106 -8.21 -10.97 2.57
CA GLU A 106 -8.05 -11.15 4.01
C GLU A 106 -6.96 -12.19 4.31
N ARG A 107 -7.02 -13.37 3.67
CA ARG A 107 -5.99 -14.40 3.82
C ARG A 107 -4.61 -13.95 3.36
N TYR A 108 -4.52 -13.14 2.31
CA TYR A 108 -3.23 -12.60 1.85
C TYR A 108 -2.64 -11.61 2.85
N LEU A 109 -3.46 -10.69 3.37
CA LEU A 109 -2.99 -9.75 4.39
C LEU A 109 -2.53 -10.47 5.68
N GLN A 110 -3.18 -11.59 6.00
CA GLN A 110 -2.90 -12.32 7.24
C GLN A 110 -1.75 -13.34 7.13
N TYR A 111 -1.65 -14.08 6.01
CA TYR A 111 -0.80 -15.27 5.94
C TYR A 111 0.39 -15.16 4.98
N ARG A 112 0.46 -14.12 4.13
CA ARG A 112 1.56 -13.96 3.17
C ARG A 112 2.83 -13.49 3.89
N ARG A 113 3.83 -14.37 4.03
CA ARG A 113 5.05 -14.09 4.81
C ARG A 113 5.94 -13.02 4.18
N SER A 114 5.95 -12.96 2.85
CA SER A 114 6.70 -11.95 2.12
C SER A 114 6.08 -10.56 2.22
N LEU A 115 4.81 -10.43 2.58
CA LEU A 115 4.15 -9.13 2.69
C LEU A 115 4.63 -8.38 3.93
N LYS A 116 5.26 -7.22 3.73
CA LYS A 116 5.84 -6.40 4.81
C LYS A 116 5.04 -5.14 5.13
N GLY A 117 4.05 -4.81 4.30
CA GLY A 117 3.18 -3.66 4.55
C GLY A 117 2.19 -3.39 3.43
N LEU A 118 1.23 -2.52 3.73
CA LEU A 118 0.15 -2.11 2.85
C LEU A 118 0.17 -0.61 2.61
N ILE A 119 0.32 -0.19 1.35
CA ILE A 119 0.02 1.16 0.90
C ILE A 119 -1.47 1.24 0.54
N LEU A 120 -2.23 2.02 1.33
CA LEU A 120 -3.68 2.16 1.15
C LEU A 120 -4.00 3.54 0.56
N LEU A 121 -4.50 3.58 -0.67
CA LEU A 121 -4.77 4.82 -1.39
C LEU A 121 -6.24 5.23 -1.28
N MET A 122 -6.46 6.45 -0.81
CA MET A 122 -7.78 7.05 -0.67
C MET A 122 -7.81 8.44 -1.31
N ASP A 123 -8.82 8.74 -2.11
CA ASP A 123 -9.02 10.09 -2.65
C ASP A 123 -9.31 11.04 -1.48
N ILE A 124 -8.47 12.08 -1.30
CA ILE A 124 -8.55 13.02 -0.17
C ILE A 124 -9.91 13.70 -0.02
N ARG A 125 -10.70 13.77 -1.10
CA ARG A 125 -12.03 14.40 -1.08
C ARG A 125 -13.07 13.50 -0.42
N HIS A 126 -12.81 12.19 -0.34
CA HIS A 126 -13.70 11.18 0.20
C HIS A 126 -12.92 10.06 0.93
N PRO A 127 -12.12 10.38 1.96
CA PRO A 127 -11.33 9.39 2.69
C PRO A 127 -12.23 8.51 3.56
N LEU A 128 -11.70 7.37 3.99
CA LEU A 128 -12.35 6.44 4.91
C LEU A 128 -13.78 6.11 4.46
N LYS A 129 -13.93 5.38 3.36
CA LYS A 129 -15.19 4.69 3.05
C LYS A 129 -15.21 3.32 3.71
N ASP A 130 -16.37 2.66 3.70
CA ASP A 130 -16.60 1.42 4.44
C ASP A 130 -15.54 0.34 4.14
N TYR A 131 -15.17 0.20 2.87
CA TYR A 131 -14.12 -0.75 2.48
C TYR A 131 -12.71 -0.32 2.90
N ASP A 132 -12.45 0.98 2.99
CA ASP A 132 -11.17 1.49 3.47
C ASP A 132 -11.01 1.15 4.96
N ARG A 133 -12.11 1.27 5.75
CA ARG A 133 -12.14 0.85 7.15
C ARG A 133 -11.98 -0.66 7.31
N GLN A 134 -12.68 -1.44 6.49
CA GLN A 134 -12.54 -2.90 6.51
C GLN A 134 -11.10 -3.35 6.22
N MET A 135 -10.43 -2.73 5.24
CA MET A 135 -9.01 -3.01 4.95
C MET A 135 -8.10 -2.65 6.14
N ILE A 136 -8.38 -1.54 6.81
CA ILE A 136 -7.67 -1.11 8.01
C ILE A 136 -7.86 -2.12 9.15
N GLU A 137 -9.09 -2.59 9.37
CA GLU A 137 -9.40 -3.59 10.39
C GLU A 137 -8.67 -4.91 10.13
N TRP A 138 -8.69 -5.43 8.90
CA TRP A 138 -7.97 -6.65 8.55
C TRP A 138 -6.45 -6.52 8.72
N ALA A 139 -5.89 -5.37 8.34
CA ALA A 139 -4.47 -5.11 8.54
C ALA A 139 -4.12 -4.98 10.03
N ALA A 140 -4.97 -4.34 10.83
CA ALA A 140 -4.77 -4.22 12.27
C ALA A 140 -4.82 -5.58 12.99
N ILE A 141 -5.77 -6.46 12.61
CA ILE A 141 -5.84 -7.85 13.13
C ILE A 141 -4.58 -8.64 12.78
N SER A 142 -3.97 -8.34 11.63
CA SER A 142 -2.75 -9.01 11.15
C SER A 142 -1.47 -8.33 11.64
N GLU A 143 -1.55 -7.31 12.51
CA GLU A 143 -0.43 -6.47 12.96
C GLU A 143 0.42 -5.92 11.79
N MET A 144 -0.22 -5.74 10.64
CA MET A 144 0.43 -5.36 9.39
C MET A 144 0.58 -3.84 9.32
N PRO A 145 1.80 -3.31 9.08
CA PRO A 145 2.00 -1.89 8.85
C PRO A 145 1.16 -1.38 7.67
N VAL A 146 0.40 -0.30 7.89
CA VAL A 146 -0.37 0.38 6.85
C VAL A 146 0.09 1.82 6.72
N HIS A 147 0.27 2.26 5.47
CA HIS A 147 0.60 3.63 5.17
C HIS A 147 -0.42 4.18 4.16
N ILE A 148 -1.22 5.12 4.64
CA ILE A 148 -2.33 5.70 3.91
C ILE A 148 -1.84 6.89 3.08
N LEU A 149 -2.07 6.83 1.78
CA LEU A 149 -1.88 7.95 0.87
C LEU A 149 -3.22 8.64 0.64
N LEU A 150 -3.37 9.86 1.16
CA LEU A 150 -4.46 10.75 0.79
C LEU A 150 -4.16 11.37 -0.57
N THR A 151 -4.55 10.63 -1.61
CA THR A 151 -4.23 10.94 -3.00
C THR A 151 -5.01 12.14 -3.52
N LYS A 152 -4.49 12.74 -4.60
CA LYS A 152 -5.07 13.91 -5.27
C LYS A 152 -5.17 15.12 -4.33
N CYS A 153 -4.21 15.27 -3.41
CA CYS A 153 -4.13 16.43 -2.52
C CYS A 153 -4.06 17.75 -3.30
N ASP A 154 -3.55 17.73 -4.54
CA ASP A 154 -3.56 18.86 -5.48
C ASP A 154 -4.97 19.40 -5.80
N LYS A 155 -6.03 18.63 -5.53
CA LYS A 155 -7.42 19.06 -5.74
C LYS A 155 -7.98 19.89 -4.58
N LEU A 156 -7.24 20.02 -3.48
CA LEU A 156 -7.63 20.82 -2.33
C LEU A 156 -6.61 21.93 -2.08
N LYS A 157 -7.08 23.07 -1.54
CA LYS A 157 -6.18 24.09 -1.00
C LYS A 157 -5.47 23.55 0.25
N ARG A 158 -4.32 24.13 0.59
CA ARG A 158 -3.45 23.71 1.72
C ARG A 158 -4.20 23.56 3.05
N GLY A 159 -5.09 24.50 3.37
CA GLY A 159 -5.91 24.45 4.60
C GLY A 159 -6.82 23.22 4.65
N PRO A 160 -7.77 23.07 3.71
CA PRO A 160 -8.63 21.90 3.60
C PRO A 160 -7.87 20.55 3.53
N ALA A 161 -6.75 20.49 2.81
CA ALA A 161 -5.91 19.29 2.75
C ALA A 161 -5.35 18.92 4.13
N LYS A 162 -4.82 19.90 4.88
CA LYS A 162 -4.35 19.70 6.25
C LYS A 162 -5.48 19.28 7.19
N THR A 163 -6.67 19.88 7.06
CA THR A 163 -7.85 19.49 7.85
C THR A 163 -8.25 18.03 7.58
N ALA A 164 -8.26 17.61 6.31
CA ALA A 164 -8.55 16.23 5.95
C ALA A 164 -7.52 15.25 6.54
N LEU A 165 -6.23 15.57 6.44
CA LEU A 165 -5.15 14.78 7.04
C LEU A 165 -5.34 14.61 8.56
N LEU A 166 -5.57 15.71 9.27
CA LEU A 166 -5.77 15.68 10.73
C LEU A 166 -7.06 14.94 11.12
N GLY A 167 -8.12 15.08 10.33
CA GLY A 167 -9.37 14.34 10.53
C GLY A 167 -9.16 12.83 10.45
N VAL A 168 -8.48 12.36 9.41
CA VAL A 168 -8.16 10.93 9.23
C VAL A 168 -7.25 10.43 10.35
N LYS A 169 -6.19 11.18 10.70
CA LYS A 169 -5.31 10.82 11.83
C LYS A 169 -6.06 10.72 13.15
N LYS A 170 -7.01 11.63 13.41
CA LYS A 170 -7.84 11.61 14.62
C LYS A 170 -8.75 10.38 14.66
N GLU A 171 -9.38 10.03 13.55
CA GLU A 171 -10.27 8.85 13.47
C GLU A 171 -9.49 7.54 13.65
N LEU A 172 -8.25 7.49 13.16
CA LEU A 172 -7.40 6.30 13.23
C LEU A 172 -6.46 6.27 14.44
N LYS A 173 -6.67 7.14 15.44
CA LYS A 173 -5.79 7.26 16.60
C LYS A 173 -5.62 5.92 17.35
N ALA A 174 -6.68 5.11 17.45
CA ALA A 174 -6.62 3.79 18.08
C ALA A 174 -5.66 2.81 17.37
N HIS A 175 -5.30 3.08 16.11
CA HIS A 175 -4.41 2.26 15.29
C HIS A 175 -3.08 2.94 14.99
N GLU A 176 -2.72 4.01 15.70
CA GLU A 176 -1.55 4.85 15.38
C GLU A 176 -0.21 4.11 15.45
N ARG A 177 -0.15 2.98 16.18
CA ARG A 177 1.02 2.10 16.24
C ARG A 177 1.38 1.50 14.88
N TRP A 178 0.38 1.13 14.08
CA TRP A 178 0.56 0.41 12.82
C TRP A 178 0.22 1.24 11.59
N ILE A 179 -0.49 2.36 11.79
CA ILE A 179 -1.06 3.13 10.69
C ILE A 179 -0.49 4.54 10.66
N SER A 180 0.09 4.89 9.51
CA SER A 180 0.56 6.23 9.20
C SER A 180 -0.22 6.81 8.02
N VAL A 181 -0.26 8.15 7.92
CA VAL A 181 -1.06 8.86 6.92
C VAL A 181 -0.29 10.07 6.41
N GLN A 182 -0.24 10.22 5.09
CA GLN A 182 0.36 11.38 4.42
C GLN A 182 -0.53 11.95 3.32
N LEU A 183 -0.26 13.21 2.93
CA LEU A 183 -0.77 13.78 1.69
C LEU A 183 0.03 13.24 0.50
N PHE A 184 -0.63 13.04 -0.63
CA PHE A 184 0.05 12.53 -1.82
C PHE A 184 -0.56 13.07 -3.13
N SER A 185 0.30 13.53 -4.04
CA SER A 185 -0.09 13.83 -5.42
C SER A 185 0.91 13.24 -6.41
N SER A 186 0.45 12.28 -7.22
CA SER A 186 1.23 11.78 -8.35
C SER A 186 1.50 12.87 -9.40
N HIS A 187 0.67 13.91 -9.48
CA HIS A 187 0.81 14.97 -10.47
C HIS A 187 1.87 16.00 -10.07
N ASN A 188 1.85 16.41 -8.80
CA ASN A 188 2.78 17.41 -8.26
C ASN A 188 4.01 16.79 -7.59
N HIS A 189 4.10 15.44 -7.56
CA HIS A 189 5.10 14.68 -6.80
C HIS A 189 5.12 14.99 -5.29
N GLU A 190 4.06 15.57 -4.75
CA GLU A 190 3.91 15.84 -3.32
C GLU A 190 3.84 14.53 -2.54
N GLY A 191 4.65 14.41 -1.49
CA GLY A 191 4.71 13.22 -0.62
C GLY A 191 5.52 12.04 -1.19
N MET A 192 6.17 12.19 -2.35
CA MET A 192 6.95 11.10 -2.96
C MET A 192 8.14 10.65 -2.10
N ASP A 193 8.86 11.60 -1.50
CA ASP A 193 10.02 11.29 -0.65
C ASP A 193 9.61 10.56 0.64
N GLU A 194 8.44 10.86 1.18
CA GLU A 194 7.89 10.15 2.34
C GLU A 194 7.47 8.72 1.96
N LEU A 195 6.77 8.54 0.84
CA LEU A 195 6.43 7.21 0.33
C LEU A 195 7.68 6.37 0.08
N GLN A 196 8.70 6.92 -0.58
CA GLN A 196 9.96 6.21 -0.80
C GLN A 196 10.65 5.82 0.51
N ARG A 197 10.67 6.71 1.51
CA ARG A 197 11.25 6.40 2.83
C ARG A 197 10.52 5.25 3.50
N THR A 198 9.19 5.28 3.52
CA THR A 198 8.37 4.19 4.07
C THR A 198 8.62 2.86 3.36
N LEU A 199 8.66 2.88 2.02
CA LEU A 199 8.92 1.67 1.23
C LEU A 199 10.32 1.11 1.44
N ASN A 200 11.35 1.97 1.50
CA ASN A 200 12.70 1.53 1.81
C ASN A 200 12.73 0.88 3.19
N TRP A 201 12.15 1.53 4.20
CA TRP A 201 12.06 0.98 5.54
C TRP A 201 11.44 -0.43 5.55
N TRP A 202 10.27 -0.63 4.94
CA TRP A 202 9.63 -1.95 4.95
C TRP A 202 10.34 -3.01 4.10
N LEU A 203 10.99 -2.63 3.01
CA LEU A 203 11.56 -3.58 2.05
C LEU A 203 13.03 -3.91 2.30
N THR A 204 13.75 -3.13 3.13
CA THR A 204 15.19 -3.33 3.38
C THR A 204 15.52 -3.62 4.83
N LEU A 205 14.53 -3.73 5.72
CA LEU A 205 14.79 -4.19 7.08
C LEU A 205 15.29 -5.65 7.03
N PRO A 206 16.39 -5.98 7.74
CA PRO A 206 16.77 -7.36 7.98
C PRO A 206 15.62 -8.10 8.67
N GLU A 207 15.43 -9.39 8.34
CA GLU A 207 14.36 -10.21 8.92
C GLU A 207 14.43 -10.32 10.47
N ASP A 208 15.55 -9.95 11.08
CA ASP A 208 15.85 -10.12 12.51
C ASP A 208 15.60 -8.89 13.41
N ASP A 209 15.21 -7.72 12.87
CA ASP A 209 15.03 -6.48 13.65
C ASP A 209 13.57 -6.10 13.94
N VAL A 210 12.65 -7.08 13.93
CA VAL A 210 11.30 -6.90 14.49
C VAL A 210 11.32 -7.28 15.98
N ALA A 211 12.12 -6.59 16.77
CA ALA A 211 11.95 -6.60 18.22
C ALA A 211 10.67 -5.81 18.56
N PRO A 212 9.83 -6.27 19.50
CA PRO A 212 8.85 -5.40 20.14
C PRO A 212 9.59 -4.17 20.65
N ILE A 213 8.97 -3.00 20.53
CA ILE A 213 9.38 -1.83 21.32
C ILE A 213 9.23 -2.29 22.78
N GLU A 214 10.33 -2.65 23.43
CA GLU A 214 10.37 -2.77 24.87
C GLU A 214 10.03 -1.39 25.42
N ASP A 215 8.91 -1.30 26.13
CA ASP A 215 8.63 -0.16 26.99
C ASP A 215 9.80 -0.09 27.98
N ASP A 216 10.68 0.89 27.77
CA ASP A 216 11.55 1.45 28.80
C ASP A 216 10.63 2.10 29.85
N LEU A 217 9.98 1.27 30.66
CA LEU A 217 9.50 1.65 31.98
C LEU A 217 10.63 1.32 32.95
N ALA A 218 11.50 2.33 33.09
CA ALA A 218 12.34 2.50 34.25
C ALA A 218 11.46 2.69 35.51
N GLU A 219 11.92 2.01 36.57
CA GLU A 219 11.54 2.09 38.00
C GLU A 219 10.25 1.39 38.47
#